data_AF-A0A930WBF0-F1
#
_entry.id   AF-A0A930WBF0-F1
#
_cell.length_a   1.000
_cell.length_b   1.000
_cell.length_c   1.000
_cell.angle_alpha   90.00
_cell.angle_beta   90.00
_cell.angle_gamma   90.00
#
_symmetry.space_group_name_H-M   'P 1'
#
loop_
_entity.id
_entity.type
_entity.pdbx_description
1 polymer ?
#
loop_
_entity_poly.entity_id
_entity_poly.type
_entity_poly.pdbx_seq_one_letter_code
_entity_poly.pdbx_strand_id
1 'polypeptide(L)'
;MYEWGGVRYAVWYLRLREAERTRSIFDGVVKVEKVLVGDEIENGMETERIDDLSARILNERNPVCYGSDLRWANHLYPIYLTEQFVKARYIPNESFLQMF
;
A
#
# COMPACT_ATOMS: atom_id res chain seq x y z
N MET A 1 -9.85 1.25 17.99
CA MET A 1 -10.32 -0.04 17.46
C MET A 1 -11.51 0.26 16.56
N TYR A 2 -11.44 -0.12 15.28
CA TYR A 2 -12.50 0.15 14.28
C TYR A 2 -13.31 -1.11 14.04
N GLU A 3 -14.64 -1.02 13.95
CA GLU A 3 -15.52 -2.15 13.71
C GLU A 3 -16.39 -1.88 12.48
N TRP A 4 -16.45 -2.83 11.56
CA TRP A 4 -17.29 -2.77 10.37
C TRP A 4 -17.84 -4.15 10.04
N GLY A 5 -19.17 -4.27 9.91
CA GLY A 5 -19.82 -5.54 9.57
C GLY A 5 -19.59 -6.68 10.58
N GLY A 6 -19.35 -6.36 11.86
CA GLY A 6 -19.04 -7.35 12.91
C GLY A 6 -17.57 -7.79 12.93
N VAL A 7 -16.71 -7.20 12.10
CA VAL A 7 -15.27 -7.46 12.06
C VAL A 7 -14.53 -6.30 12.73
N ARG A 8 -13.57 -6.61 13.61
CA ARG A 8 -12.72 -5.61 14.25
C ARG A 8 -11.37 -5.48 13.55
N TYR A 9 -10.86 -4.26 13.49
CA TYR A 9 -9.62 -3.91 12.81
C TYR A 9 -8.67 -3.15 13.73
N ALA A 10 -7.39 -3.50 13.64
CA ALA A 10 -6.29 -2.59 13.98
C ALA A 10 -6.03 -1.69 12.78
N VAL A 11 -5.91 -0.38 13.05
CA VAL A 11 -5.69 0.64 12.02
C VAL A 11 -4.57 1.54 12.47
N TRP A 12 -3.57 1.74 11.62
CA TRP A 12 -2.48 2.69 11.85
C TRP A 12 -2.04 3.32 10.53
N TYR A 13 -1.24 4.37 10.63
CA TYR A 13 -0.73 5.10 9.47
C TYR A 13 0.78 5.05 9.44
N LEU A 14 1.35 4.88 8.26
CA LEU A 14 2.79 4.89 8.05
C LEU A 14 3.17 5.97 7.06
N ARG A 15 4.25 6.68 7.36
CA ARG A 15 4.87 7.63 6.45
C ARG A 15 6.01 6.94 5.69
N LEU A 16 5.74 6.59 4.43
CA LEU A 16 6.73 6.02 3.52
C LEU A 16 7.81 7.04 3.14
N ARG A 17 7.44 8.32 2.97
CA ARG A 17 8.33 9.40 2.52
C ARG A 17 8.16 10.67 3.34
N GLU A 18 9.26 11.37 3.56
CA GLU A 18 9.27 12.72 4.14
C GLU A 18 8.45 13.70 3.28
N ALA A 19 7.69 14.58 3.93
CA ALA A 19 6.74 15.46 3.24
C ALA A 19 7.47 16.44 2.29
N GLU A 20 8.66 16.88 2.68
CA GLU A 20 9.56 17.77 1.95
C GLU A 20 10.04 17.17 0.62
N ARG A 21 9.95 15.84 0.48
CA ARG A 21 10.40 15.09 -0.69
C ARG A 21 9.25 14.71 -1.63
N THR A 22 8.04 15.19 -1.35
CA THR A 22 6.81 14.84 -2.08
C THR A 22 6.08 16.07 -2.62
N ARG A 23 5.08 15.88 -3.48
CA ARG A 23 4.37 17.00 -4.14
C ARG A 23 3.32 17.63 -3.22
N SER A 24 2.69 16.80 -2.39
CA SER A 24 1.71 17.20 -1.40
C SER A 24 2.08 16.64 -0.03
N ILE A 25 1.74 17.35 1.05
CA ILE A 25 1.96 16.86 2.44
C ILE A 25 1.26 15.53 2.74
N PHE A 26 0.23 15.20 1.95
CA PHE A 26 -0.54 13.96 2.05
C PHE A 26 0.08 12.80 1.27
N ASP A 27 1.06 13.07 0.41
CA ASP A 27 1.78 12.01 -0.28
C ASP A 27 2.70 11.26 0.68
N GLY A 28 2.96 10.00 0.35
CA GLY A 28 3.80 9.11 1.11
C GLY A 28 3.20 8.70 2.44
N VAL A 29 1.88 8.82 2.64
CA VAL A 29 1.17 8.30 3.81
C VAL A 29 0.28 7.14 3.39
N VAL A 30 0.45 5.99 4.03
CA VAL A 30 -0.40 4.82 3.81
C VAL A 30 -1.18 4.48 5.07
N LYS A 31 -2.44 4.10 4.88
CA LYS A 31 -3.30 3.54 5.93
C LYS A 31 -3.16 2.02 5.90
N VAL A 32 -2.79 1.44 7.03
CA VAL A 32 -2.70 -0.01 7.19
C VAL A 32 -3.86 -0.47 8.05
N GLU A 33 -4.59 -1.46 7.55
CA GLU A 33 -5.71 -2.09 8.23
C GLU A 33 -5.47 -3.59 8.32
N LYS A 34 -5.60 -4.13 9.52
CA LYS A 34 -5.47 -5.58 9.75
C LYS A 34 -6.65 -6.08 10.56
N VAL A 35 -7.30 -7.11 10.03
CA VAL A 35 -8.40 -7.82 10.70
C VAL A 35 -7.87 -8.46 11.99
N LEU A 36 -8.54 -8.19 13.10
CA LEU A 36 -8.24 -8.84 14.38
C LEU A 36 -8.87 -10.23 14.39
N VAL A 37 -8.10 -11.23 14.83
CA VAL A 37 -8.55 -12.63 14.89
C VAL A 37 -8.20 -13.21 16.25
N GLY A 38 -8.98 -14.19 16.71
CA GLY A 38 -8.71 -14.88 17.97
C GLY A 38 -8.66 -13.95 19.18
N ASP A 39 -7.60 -14.08 19.97
CA ASP A 39 -7.33 -13.31 21.19
C ASP A 39 -7.09 -11.81 20.92
N GLU A 40 -6.66 -11.45 19.72
CA GLU A 40 -6.44 -10.04 19.34
C GLU A 40 -7.75 -9.24 19.30
N ILE A 41 -8.91 -9.90 19.20
CA ILE A 41 -10.23 -9.24 19.20
C ILE A 41 -10.50 -8.55 20.55
N GLU A 42 -10.03 -9.17 21.64
CA GLU A 42 -10.21 -8.69 23.02
C GLU A 42 -9.00 -7.89 23.49
N ASN A 43 -7.79 -8.39 23.23
CA ASN A 43 -6.55 -7.82 23.75
C ASN A 43 -5.90 -6.78 22.81
N GLY A 44 -6.38 -6.68 21.57
CA GLY A 44 -5.74 -5.87 20.53
C GLY A 44 -4.51 -6.56 19.92
N MET A 45 -3.80 -5.84 19.06
CA MET A 45 -2.54 -6.33 18.51
C MET A 45 -1.35 -6.00 19.41
N GLU A 46 -0.44 -6.95 19.51
CA GLU A 46 0.87 -6.74 20.13
C GLU A 46 1.64 -5.60 19.44
N THR A 47 2.22 -4.70 20.23
CA THR A 47 2.96 -3.54 19.72
C THR A 47 4.15 -3.96 18.88
N GLU A 48 4.92 -4.96 19.32
CA GLU A 48 6.06 -5.50 18.58
C GLU A 48 5.63 -6.02 17.19
N ARG A 49 4.43 -6.61 17.11
CA ARG A 49 3.87 -7.08 15.84
C ARG A 49 3.55 -5.91 14.89
N ILE A 50 3.05 -4.80 15.43
CA ILE A 50 2.80 -3.57 14.65
C ILE A 50 4.12 -2.98 14.16
N ASP A 51 5.15 -2.92 15.01
CA ASP A 51 6.46 -2.40 14.65
C ASP A 51 7.13 -3.24 13.55
N ASP A 52 7.08 -4.56 13.68
CA ASP A 52 7.58 -5.51 12.69
C ASP A 52 6.92 -5.35 11.31
N LEU A 53 5.59 -5.29 11.30
CA LEU A 53 4.83 -5.10 10.06
C LEU A 53 5.15 -3.74 9.44
N SER A 54 5.27 -2.71 10.26
CA SER A 54 5.60 -1.36 9.83
C SER A 54 7.00 -1.29 9.22
N ALA A 55 7.99 -1.93 9.83
CA ALA A 55 9.35 -2.02 9.30
C ALA A 55 9.39 -2.75 7.95
N ARG A 56 8.65 -3.85 7.80
CA ARG A 56 8.55 -4.60 6.53
C ARG A 56 7.94 -3.75 5.42
N ILE A 57 6.80 -3.10 5.67
CA ILE A 57 6.16 -2.19 4.70
C ILE A 57 7.10 -1.05 4.31
N LEU A 58 7.79 -0.44 5.28
CA LEU A 58 8.74 0.62 5.02
C LEU A 58 9.96 0.16 4.22
N ASN A 59 10.39 -1.10 4.35
CA ASN A 59 11.48 -1.65 3.55
C ASN A 59 11.06 -1.89 2.09
N GLU A 60 9.82 -2.31 1.86
CA GLU A 60 9.28 -2.55 0.51
C GLU A 60 9.07 -1.29 -0.32
N ARG A 61 9.13 -0.10 0.28
CA ARG A 61 9.07 1.17 -0.48
C ARG A 61 10.26 1.34 -1.43
N ASN A 62 11.36 0.61 -1.20
CA ASN A 62 12.59 0.72 -1.99
C ASN A 62 12.91 -0.62 -2.67
N PRO A 63 13.38 -0.63 -3.93
CA PRO A 63 13.61 0.50 -4.85
C PRO A 63 12.36 1.34 -5.17
N VAL A 64 12.53 2.55 -5.70
CA VAL A 64 11.40 3.48 -5.93
C VAL A 64 11.18 3.75 -7.43
N CYS A 65 9.93 3.87 -7.86
CA CYS A 65 9.55 4.18 -9.25
C CYS A 65 9.50 5.69 -9.55
N TYR A 66 10.35 6.49 -8.89
CA TYR A 66 10.41 7.94 -9.08
C TYR A 66 10.63 8.29 -10.57
N GLY A 67 9.84 9.22 -11.09
CA GLY A 67 9.89 9.64 -12.49
C GLY A 67 9.17 8.71 -13.48
N SER A 68 8.92 7.45 -13.11
CA SER A 68 8.16 6.51 -13.95
C SER A 68 6.65 6.52 -13.67
N ASP A 69 6.24 6.75 -12.41
CA ASP A 69 4.83 6.92 -12.02
C ASP A 69 4.66 8.20 -11.18
N LEU A 70 3.60 8.98 -11.44
CA LEU A 70 3.32 10.20 -10.68
C LEU A 70 2.92 9.90 -9.23
N ARG A 71 2.40 8.71 -8.96
CA ARG A 71 1.99 8.20 -7.64
C ARG A 71 3.15 7.55 -6.88
N TRP A 72 4.39 7.69 -7.34
CA TRP A 72 5.58 7.00 -6.79
C TRP A 72 5.72 7.13 -5.27
N ALA A 73 5.32 8.27 -4.70
CA ALA A 73 5.46 8.53 -3.26
C ALA A 73 4.62 7.56 -2.42
N ASN A 74 3.50 7.08 -2.98
CA ASN A 74 2.54 6.18 -2.33
C ASN A 74 2.78 4.70 -2.69
N HIS A 75 3.75 4.39 -3.57
CA HIS A 75 3.98 3.03 -4.03
C HIS A 75 4.90 2.23 -3.09
N LEU A 76 4.59 0.94 -3.00
CA LEU A 76 5.55 -0.10 -2.63
C LEU A 76 6.10 -0.72 -3.92
N TYR A 77 7.39 -1.06 -3.92
CA TYR A 77 8.07 -1.56 -5.11
C TYR A 77 7.45 -2.86 -5.67
N PRO A 78 7.10 -3.87 -4.85
CA PRO A 78 6.51 -5.10 -5.37
C PRO A 78 5.15 -4.86 -6.02
N ILE A 79 4.36 -3.93 -5.48
CA ILE A 79 3.06 -3.53 -6.03
C ILE A 79 3.25 -2.85 -7.38
N TYR A 80 4.19 -1.90 -7.46
CA TYR A 80 4.53 -1.24 -8.73
C TYR A 80 4.89 -2.25 -9.81
N LEU A 81 5.81 -3.18 -9.51
CA LEU A 81 6.23 -4.20 -10.49
C LEU A 81 5.05 -5.09 -10.94
N THR A 82 4.19 -5.48 -10.00
CA THR A 82 3.01 -6.30 -10.31
C THR A 82 2.05 -5.56 -11.22
N GLU A 83 1.77 -4.27 -10.94
CA GLU A 83 0.95 -3.44 -11.80
C GLU A 83 1.53 -3.34 -13.22
N GLN A 84 2.84 -3.10 -13.36
CA GLN A 84 3.49 -3.00 -14.66
C GLN A 84 3.41 -4.33 -15.43
N PHE A 85 3.65 -5.46 -14.75
CA PHE A 85 3.57 -6.78 -15.35
C PHE A 85 2.16 -7.07 -15.87
N VAL A 86 1.12 -6.81 -15.07
CA VAL A 86 -0.27 -7.02 -15.48
C VAL A 86 -0.64 -6.07 -16.62
N LYS A 87 -0.24 -4.80 -16.56
CA LYS A 87 -0.50 -3.81 -17.63
C LYS A 87 0.09 -4.22 -18.97
N ALA A 88 1.27 -4.82 -18.98
CA ALA A 88 1.92 -5.33 -20.18
C ALA A 88 1.20 -6.53 -20.85
N ARG A 89 0.22 -7.14 -20.16
CA ARG A 89 -0.59 -8.25 -20.70
C ARG A 89 -1.91 -7.79 -21.32
N TYR A 90 -2.33 -6.54 -21.12
CA TYR A 90 -3.53 -6.03 -21.75
C TYR A 90 -3.31 -5.76 -23.24
N ILE A 91 -4.31 -6.11 -24.06
CA ILE A 91 -4.35 -5.69 -25.46
C ILE A 91 -4.66 -4.18 -25.46
N PRO A 92 -3.86 -3.34 -26.14
CA PRO A 92 -4.15 -1.93 -26.27
C PRO A 92 -5.53 -1.71 -26.90
N ASN A 93 -6.31 -0.77 -26.35
CA ASN A 93 -7.67 -0.49 -26.85
C ASN A 93 -7.71 -0.17 -28.35
N GLU A 94 -6.65 0.47 -28.88
CA GLU A 94 -6.51 0.75 -30.31
C GLU A 94 -6.40 -0.52 -31.16
N SER A 95 -5.67 -1.53 -30.68
CA SER A 95 -5.54 -2.82 -31.35
C SER A 95 -6.84 -3.63 -31.28
N PHE A 96 -7.60 -3.50 -30.18
CA PHE A 96 -8.91 -4.15 -30.06
C PHE A 96 -9.94 -3.56 -31.04
N LEU A 97 -9.96 -2.23 -31.22
CA LEU A 97 -10.89 -1.57 -32.15
C LEU A 97 -10.60 -1.89 -33.62
N GLN A 98 -9.34 -2.18 -33.96
CA GLN A 98 -8.95 -2.60 -35.32
C GLN A 98 -9.26 -4.08 -35.63
N MET A 99 -9.77 -4.84 -34.66
CA MET A 99 -10.20 -6.25 -34.86
C MET A 99 -11.66 -6.38 -35.32
N PHE A 100 -12.41 -5.28 -35.44
CA PHE A 100 -13.78 -5.19 -35.96
C PHE A 100 -13.87 -4.19 -37.10
#